data_AF-A0A8X6XH52-F1
#
_entry.id   AF-A0A8X6XH52-F1
#
_cell.length_a   1.000
_cell.length_b   1.000
_cell.length_c   1.000
_cell.angle_alpha   90.00
_cell.angle_beta   90.00
_cell.angle_gamma   90.00
#
_symmetry.space_group_name_H-M   'P 1'
#
loop_
_entity.id
_entity.type
_entity.pdbx_description
1 polymer ?
#
loop_
_entity_poly.entity_id
_entity_poly.type
_entity_poly.pdbx_seq_one_letter_code
_entity_poly.pdbx_strand_id
1 'polypeptide(L)'
;MEKFQFVFLLIFQCQILQSINLTSKALQSPKIDLENAKTMLNSSLTSIENLCNNFANIKEEAIGLAKKWGITPEFEIKRHRKVGQFFDDFDADEKLQDRTIV
;
A
#
# COMPACT_ATOMS: atom_id res chain seq x y z
N MET A 1 3.24 8.17 -22.11
CA MET A 1 3.72 6.79 -21.91
C MET A 1 3.16 6.30 -20.59
N GLU A 2 2.30 5.28 -20.63
CA GLU A 2 1.89 4.58 -19.41
C GLU A 2 3.12 3.89 -18.82
N LYS A 3 3.34 4.11 -17.53
CA LYS A 3 4.53 3.57 -16.85
C LYS A 3 4.22 2.17 -16.37
N PHE A 4 5.19 1.27 -16.42
CA PHE A 4 5.07 -0.07 -15.84
C PHE A 4 4.58 -0.05 -14.38
N GLN A 5 5.00 0.96 -13.61
CA GLN A 5 4.51 1.24 -12.25
C GLN A 5 2.99 1.29 -12.16
N PHE A 6 2.34 1.98 -13.11
CA PHE A 6 0.89 2.12 -13.15
C PHE A 6 0.21 0.78 -13.47
N VAL A 7 0.71 0.06 -14.49
CA VAL A 7 0.19 -1.26 -14.87
C VAL A 7 0.29 -2.24 -13.69
N PHE A 8 1.44 -2.27 -13.02
CA PHE A 8 1.68 -3.11 -11.86
C PHE A 8 0.73 -2.76 -10.69
N LEU A 9 0.61 -1.48 -10.35
CA LEU A 9 -0.32 -1.00 -9.32
C LEU A 9 -1.77 -1.36 -9.64
N LEU A 10 -2.19 -1.19 -10.90
CA LEU A 10 -3.54 -1.50 -11.34
C LEU A 10 -3.87 -2.97 -11.16
N ILE A 11 -2.98 -3.87 -11.59
CA ILE A 11 -3.17 -5.32 -11.45
C ILE A 11 -3.25 -5.70 -9.97
N PHE A 12 -2.31 -5.22 -9.17
CA PHE A 12 -2.29 -5.48 -7.73
C PHE A 12 -3.57 -4.99 -7.03
N GLN A 13 -4.01 -3.77 -7.36
CA GLN A 13 -5.23 -3.18 -6.82
C GLN A 13 -6.47 -3.97 -7.26
N CYS A 14 -6.56 -4.39 -8.52
CA CYS A 14 -7.66 -5.23 -9.01
C CYS A 14 -7.75 -6.55 -8.24
N GLN A 15 -6.63 -7.23 -7.99
CA GLN A 15 -6.62 -8.48 -7.23
C GLN A 15 -7.10 -8.28 -5.80
N ILE A 16 -6.61 -7.24 -5.11
CA ILE A 16 -7.10 -6.91 -3.75
C ILE A 16 -8.59 -6.64 -3.76
N LEU A 17 -9.09 -5.79 -4.68
CA LEU A 17 -10.51 -5.49 -4.77
C LEU A 17 -11.34 -6.76 -4.99
N GLN A 18 -10.90 -7.65 -5.88
CA GLN A 18 -11.59 -8.92 -6.13
C GLN A 18 -11.65 -9.79 -4.87
N SER A 19 -10.56 -9.90 -4.10
CA SER A 19 -10.50 -10.69 -2.87
C SER A 19 -11.41 -10.17 -1.75
N ILE A 20 -11.68 -8.86 -1.70
CA ILE A 20 -12.54 -8.25 -0.68
C ILE A 20 -13.98 -8.04 -1.15
N ASN A 21 -14.26 -8.06 -2.46
CA ASN A 21 -15.57 -7.70 -3.02
C ASN A 21 -16.70 -8.58 -2.48
N LEU A 22 -16.48 -9.90 -2.42
CA LEU A 22 -17.50 -10.84 -1.95
C LEU A 22 -17.86 -10.58 -0.49
N THR A 23 -16.85 -10.44 0.37
CA THR A 23 -17.00 -10.14 1.80
C THR A 23 -17.62 -8.75 2.00
N SER A 24 -17.20 -7.75 1.23
CA SER A 24 -17.77 -6.41 1.28
C SER A 24 -19.27 -6.41 1.00
N LYS A 25 -19.71 -7.12 -0.06
CA LYS A 25 -21.13 -7.28 -0.38
C LYS A 25 -21.91 -8.01 0.70
N ALA A 26 -21.33 -9.06 1.26
CA ALA A 26 -21.99 -9.84 2.29
C ALA A 26 -22.14 -9.07 3.60
N LEU A 27 -21.10 -8.34 4.04
CA LEU A 27 -21.14 -7.52 5.25
C LEU A 27 -22.09 -6.32 5.13
N GLN A 28 -22.36 -5.84 3.91
CA GLN A 28 -23.35 -4.81 3.65
C GLN A 28 -24.79 -5.34 3.60
N SER A 29 -24.98 -6.66 3.62
CA SER A 29 -26.31 -7.26 3.62
C SER A 29 -26.98 -7.12 4.98
N PRO A 30 -28.25 -6.67 5.06
CA PRO A 30 -28.98 -6.61 6.34
C PRO A 30 -29.31 -8.00 6.90
N LYS A 31 -29.04 -9.07 6.15
CA LYS A 31 -29.34 -10.47 6.52
C LYS A 31 -28.13 -11.22 7.08
N ILE A 32 -26.96 -10.59 7.19
CA ILE A 32 -25.77 -11.29 7.64
C ILE A 32 -25.81 -11.51 9.16
N ASP A 33 -25.50 -12.73 9.59
CA ASP A 33 -25.24 -13.04 10.99
C ASP A 33 -23.74 -12.97 11.31
N LEU A 34 -23.44 -12.97 12.61
CA LEU A 34 -22.09 -12.78 13.11
C LEU A 34 -21.11 -13.88 12.69
N GLU A 35 -21.56 -15.14 12.66
CA GLU A 35 -20.66 -16.27 12.34
C GLU A 35 -20.33 -16.29 10.84
N ASN A 36 -21.32 -15.98 10.01
CA ASN A 36 -21.12 -15.79 8.57
C ASN A 36 -20.19 -14.59 8.29
N ALA A 37 -20.40 -13.45 8.97
CA ALA A 37 -19.51 -12.30 8.85
C ALA A 37 -18.05 -12.66 9.20
N LYS A 38 -17.84 -13.34 10.33
CA LYS A 38 -16.52 -13.80 10.78
C LYS A 38 -15.87 -14.74 9.77
N THR A 39 -16.62 -15.70 9.25
CA THR A 39 -16.12 -16.67 8.26
C THR A 39 -15.65 -15.97 6.99
N MET A 40 -16.43 -15.01 6.48
CA MET A 40 -16.09 -14.28 5.27
C MET A 40 -14.89 -13.34 5.48
N LEU A 41 -14.79 -12.69 6.64
CA LEU A 41 -13.62 -11.88 7.01
C LEU A 41 -12.34 -12.73 7.06
N ASN A 42 -12.38 -13.90 7.69
CA ASN A 42 -11.24 -14.81 7.74
C ASN A 42 -10.83 -15.30 6.35
N SER A 43 -11.80 -15.65 5.51
CA SER A 43 -11.53 -16.07 4.12
C SER A 43 -10.89 -14.94 3.29
N SER A 44 -11.38 -13.71 3.42
CA SER A 44 -10.76 -12.54 2.77
C SER A 44 -9.34 -12.27 3.30
N LEU A 45 -9.11 -12.41 4.61
CA LEU A 45 -7.78 -12.27 5.19
C LEU A 45 -6.79 -13.27 4.59
N THR A 46 -7.14 -14.56 4.60
CA THR A 46 -6.31 -15.61 3.98
C THR A 46 -6.07 -15.36 2.49
N SER A 47 -7.06 -14.84 1.77
CA SER A 47 -6.90 -14.49 0.35
C SER A 47 -5.88 -13.37 0.15
N ILE A 48 -5.92 -12.33 0.98
CA ILE A 48 -4.95 -11.22 0.93
C ILE A 48 -3.55 -11.69 1.32
N GLU A 49 -3.42 -12.52 2.36
CA GLU A 49 -2.14 -13.11 2.75
C GLU A 49 -1.53 -13.93 1.60
N ASN A 50 -2.34 -14.72 0.91
CA ASN A 50 -1.91 -15.47 -0.27
C ASN A 50 -1.48 -14.56 -1.42
N LEU A 51 -2.13 -13.42 -1.63
CA LEU A 51 -1.69 -12.43 -2.62
C LEU A 51 -0.31 -11.86 -2.27
N CYS A 52 -0.08 -11.52 -1.00
CA CYS A 52 1.22 -11.06 -0.53
C CYS A 52 2.31 -12.12 -0.69
N ASN A 53 2.01 -13.38 -0.38
CA ASN A 53 2.95 -14.48 -0.53
C ASN A 53 3.27 -14.79 -2.00
N ASN A 54 2.32 -14.54 -2.91
CA ASN A 54 2.46 -14.76 -4.35
C ASN A 54 2.82 -13.49 -5.13
N PHE A 55 3.43 -12.50 -4.48
CA PHE A 55 3.78 -11.21 -5.11
C PHE A 55 4.62 -11.35 -6.38
N ALA A 56 5.48 -12.37 -6.45
CA ALA A 56 6.28 -12.67 -7.64
C ALA A 56 5.40 -12.98 -8.86
N ASN A 57 4.33 -13.76 -8.68
CA ASN A 57 3.41 -14.12 -9.76
C ASN A 57 2.64 -12.89 -10.26
N ILE A 58 2.23 -12.00 -9.36
CA ILE A 58 1.58 -10.73 -9.70
C ILE A 58 2.50 -9.86 -10.56
N LYS A 59 3.80 -9.83 -10.20
CA LYS A 59 4.81 -9.12 -10.98
C LYS A 59 4.99 -9.73 -12.37
N GLU A 60 5.04 -11.05 -12.48
CA GLU A 60 5.12 -11.73 -13.77
C GLU A 60 3.91 -11.46 -14.67
N GLU A 61 2.70 -11.47 -14.11
CA GLU A 61 1.48 -11.11 -14.81
C GLU A 61 1.55 -9.67 -15.36
N ALA A 62 2.01 -8.73 -14.53
CA ALA A 62 2.21 -7.34 -14.94
C ALA A 62 3.25 -7.20 -16.04
N ILE A 63 4.35 -7.95 -15.97
CA ILE A 63 5.37 -7.97 -17.04
C ILE A 63 4.74 -8.49 -18.34
N GLY A 64 3.95 -9.55 -18.27
CA GLY A 64 3.24 -10.11 -19.43
C GLY A 64 2.29 -9.11 -20.07
N LEU A 65 1.49 -8.41 -19.27
CA LEU A 65 0.56 -7.37 -19.74
C LEU A 65 1.30 -6.16 -20.32
N ALA A 66 2.33 -5.67 -19.64
CA ALA A 66 3.14 -4.55 -20.14
C ALA A 66 3.77 -4.86 -21.50
N LYS A 67 4.34 -6.07 -21.67
CA LYS A 67 4.88 -6.52 -22.96
C LYS A 67 3.82 -6.54 -24.06
N LYS A 68 2.60 -7.02 -23.77
CA LYS A 68 1.48 -7.03 -24.72
C LYS A 68 1.06 -5.63 -25.15
N TRP A 69 1.19 -4.64 -24.26
CA TRP A 69 0.85 -3.24 -24.53
C TRP A 69 2.03 -2.42 -25.08
N GLY A 70 3.18 -3.06 -25.34
CA GLY A 70 4.37 -2.35 -25.84
C GLY A 70 5.03 -1.44 -24.80
N ILE A 71 4.76 -1.67 -23.51
CA ILE A 71 5.34 -0.93 -22.39
C ILE A 71 6.58 -1.68 -21.90
N THR A 72 7.70 -0.96 -21.73
CA THR A 72 8.92 -1.52 -21.13
C THR A 72 8.64 -1.92 -19.67
N PRO A 73 8.83 -3.21 -19.29
CA PRO A 73 8.46 -3.73 -17.97
C PRO A 73 9.53 -3.42 -16.91
N GLU A 74 9.91 -2.15 -16.81
CA GLU A 74 10.94 -1.67 -15.91
C GLU A 74 10.39 -0.57 -15.00
N PHE A 75 10.74 -0.65 -13.71
CA PHE A 75 10.43 0.42 -12.79
C PHE A 75 11.36 1.61 -13.08
N GLU A 76 10.81 2.82 -13.16
CA GLU A 76 11.64 4.02 -13.25
C GLU A 76 12.51 4.13 -12.00
N ILE A 77 13.82 4.12 -12.19
CA ILE A 77 14.78 4.41 -11.12
C ILE A 77 14.78 5.93 -10.90
N LYS A 78 13.94 6.40 -9.97
CA LYS A 78 14.00 7.78 -9.49
C LYS A 78 14.88 7.87 -8.25
N ARG A 79 15.91 8.70 -8.31
CA ARG A 79 16.70 9.06 -7.12
C ARG A 79 15.79 9.84 -6.17
N HIS A 80 15.56 9.31 -4.97
CA HIS A 80 14.88 10.09 -3.93
C HIS A 80 15.74 11.31 -3.61
N ARG A 81 15.18 12.51 -3.75
CA ARG A 81 15.85 13.73 -3.32
C ARG A 81 16.00 13.64 -1.80
N LYS A 82 17.22 13.48 -1.32
CA LYS A 82 17.54 13.73 0.09
C LYS A 82 17.43 15.23 0.31
N VAL A 83 16.27 15.69 0.77
CA VAL A 83 16.15 17.04 1.34
C VAL A 83 16.69 16.94 2.76
N GLY A 84 17.57 17.85 3.16
CA GLY A 84 17.98 17.94 4.56
C GLY A 84 16.73 18.08 5.41
N GLN A 85 16.57 17.22 6.41
CA GLN A 85 15.51 17.35 7.39
C GLN A 85 15.77 18.68 8.10
N PHE A 86 15.00 19.72 7.76
CA PHE A 86 15.03 20.96 8.52
C PHE A 86 14.45 20.58 9.88
N PHE A 87 15.31 20.48 10.89
CA PHE A 87 14.88 20.35 12.26
C PHE A 87 14.00 21.57 12.54
N ASP A 88 12.71 21.34 12.67
CA ASP A 88 11.76 22.32 13.20
C ASP A 88 11.89 22.28 14.74
N ASP A 89 13.13 22.45 15.23
CA ASP A 89 13.42 22.67 16.66
C ASP A 89 13.21 24.16 16.93
N PHE A 90 11.95 24.58 16.87
CA PHE A 90 11.49 25.82 17.52
C PHE A 90 10.74 25.47 18.80
N ASP A 91 11.42 24.78 19.71
CA ASP A 91 11.07 24.71 21.13
C ASP A 91 12.35 24.68 21.97
N ALA A 92 13.22 25.65 21.74
CA ALA A 92 14.27 26.01 22.69
C ALA A 92 13.79 27.21 23.52
N ASP A 93 12.81 26.97 24.39
CA ASP A 93 12.51 27.86 25.51
C ASP A 93 13.62 27.70 26.56
N GLU A 94 14.85 28.05 26.16
CA GLU A 94 16.00 28.11 27.04
C GLU A 94 15.84 29.37 27.91
N LYS A 95 15.19 29.19 29.06
CA LYS A 95 15.07 30.24 30.07
C LYS A 95 16.47 30.67 30.49
N LEU A 96 16.88 31.86 30.03
CA LEU A 96 18.00 32.63 30.58
C LEU A 96 17.81 32.75 32.10
N GLN A 97 18.51 31.93 32.88
CA GLN A 97 18.73 32.23 34.29
C GLN A 97 19.99 33.07 34.39
N ASP A 98 19.74 34.34 34.67
CA ASP A 98 20.74 35.38 34.85
C ASP A 98 21.61 35.11 36.09
N ARG A 99 22.80 35.68 36.03
CA ARG A 99 24.02 35.46 36.83
C ARG A 99 23.82 35.54 38.34
N THR A 100 24.65 34.82 39.10
CA THR A 100 25.34 35.43 40.24
C THR A 100 26.77 34.93 40.34
N ILE A 101 27.69 35.88 40.16
CA ILE A 101 29.10 35.82 40.51
C ILE A 101 29.18 36.04 42.03
N VAL A 102 29.78 35.12 42.78
CA VAL A 102 30.91 35.30 43.75
C VAL A 102 31.49 33.93 44.04
#